data_AF-A0A8H5ZGA6-F1
#
_entry.id   AF-A0A8H5ZGA6-F1
#
_cell.length_a   1.000
_cell.length_b   1.000
_cell.length_c   1.000
_cell.angle_alpha   90.00
_cell.angle_beta   90.00
_cell.angle_gamma   90.00
#
_symmetry.space_group_name_H-M   'P 1'
#
loop_
_entity.id
_entity.type
_entity.pdbx_description
1 polymer ?
#
loop_
_entity_poly.entity_id
_entity_poly.type
_entity_poly.pdbx_seq_one_letter_code
_entity_poly.pdbx_strand_id
1 'polypeptide(L)'
;MWGFHNIENIENHSQLSDPVFFEELKRRHKSHRWCFQYWFSPYRFRYCRFVQFEEILNEHVSCVGEALPDHHGYTTDYEYDPRPPTAKMPLIDPTHFSVLLRACNPVCYWSFLPVYVHKCRHIPADRRFLTHIPQKKGMYNASSRVHAPSFNYTNRVAFGVEAGYFPSLAFFLAYHVFLILSGFSFWIYWMKYHPEDLQNASVPLFTIIMLIGTFWGLFGKRISIS
;
A
#
# COMPACT_ATOMS: atom_id res chain seq x y z
N MET A 1 8.36 -14.37 -4.57
CA MET A 1 8.89 -13.39 -5.53
C MET A 1 7.74 -13.03 -6.45
N TRP A 2 7.13 -11.85 -6.28
CA TRP A 2 6.03 -11.40 -7.14
C TRP A 2 6.67 -10.60 -8.28
N GLY A 3 6.57 -11.09 -9.51
CA GLY A 3 6.97 -10.33 -10.70
C GLY A 3 5.88 -9.31 -11.03
N PHE A 4 6.27 -8.09 -11.39
CA PHE A 4 5.34 -7.08 -11.90
C PHE A 4 5.28 -7.20 -13.42
N HIS A 5 4.06 -7.29 -13.96
CA HIS A 5 3.86 -7.35 -15.41
C HIS A 5 4.24 -6.05 -16.12
N ASN A 6 4.18 -4.89 -15.45
CA ASN A 6 4.64 -3.60 -15.98
C ASN A 6 4.94 -2.59 -14.85
N ILE A 7 5.99 -1.76 -15.02
CA ILE A 7 6.19 -0.54 -14.23
C ILE A 7 5.31 0.56 -14.82
N GLU A 8 4.61 1.30 -13.97
CA GLU A 8 3.89 2.49 -14.40
C GLU A 8 4.72 3.76 -14.21
N ASN A 9 4.63 4.68 -15.16
CA ASN A 9 5.29 5.97 -15.10
C ASN A 9 4.27 7.08 -14.77
N ILE A 10 4.50 7.84 -13.70
CA ILE A 10 3.80 9.10 -13.43
C ILE A 10 4.68 10.19 -14.04
N GLU A 11 4.23 10.77 -15.16
CA GLU A 11 4.99 11.80 -15.84
C GLU A 11 5.15 13.03 -14.93
N ASN A 12 6.40 13.44 -14.76
CA ASN A 12 6.76 14.59 -13.96
C ASN A 12 6.80 15.83 -14.85
N HIS A 13 5.77 16.67 -14.76
CA HIS A 13 5.77 17.98 -15.38
C HIS A 13 6.17 19.04 -14.35
N SER A 14 6.73 20.17 -14.79
CA SER A 14 7.17 21.27 -13.91
C SER A 14 6.09 21.84 -12.98
N GLN A 15 4.81 21.57 -13.29
CA GLN A 15 3.63 21.99 -12.53
C GLN A 15 3.07 20.92 -11.57
N LEU A 16 3.68 19.72 -11.51
CA LEU A 16 3.20 18.65 -10.64
C LEU A 16 3.44 19.02 -9.17
N SER A 17 2.36 19.17 -8.41
CA SER A 17 2.38 19.44 -6.97
C SER A 17 2.06 18.18 -6.17
N ASP A 18 2.41 18.19 -4.88
CA ASP A 18 2.13 17.09 -3.95
C ASP A 18 0.66 16.63 -3.98
N PRO A 19 -0.37 17.50 -3.89
CA PRO A 19 -1.76 17.05 -3.93
C PRO A 19 -2.12 16.28 -5.21
N VAL A 20 -1.64 16.75 -6.38
CA VAL A 20 -1.89 16.10 -7.67
C VAL A 20 -1.17 14.76 -7.75
N PHE A 21 0.08 14.71 -7.30
CA PHE A 21 0.85 13.46 -7.24
C PHE A 21 0.17 12.41 -6.36
N PHE A 22 -0.21 12.77 -5.13
CA PHE A 22 -0.86 11.82 -4.20
C PHE A 22 -2.26 11.41 -4.66
N GLU A 23 -3.00 12.29 -5.35
CA GLU A 23 -4.26 11.94 -6.00
C GLU A 23 -4.05 10.89 -7.10
N GLU A 24 -3.08 11.11 -7.97
CA GLU A 24 -2.75 10.18 -9.05
C GLU A 24 -2.24 8.83 -8.52
N LEU A 25 -1.41 8.86 -7.47
CA LEU A 25 -0.93 7.67 -6.78
C LEU A 25 -2.08 6.85 -6.20
N LYS A 26 -3.05 7.50 -5.53
CA LYS A 26 -4.27 6.85 -5.02
C LYS A 26 -5.10 6.25 -6.15
N ARG A 27 -5.28 7.00 -7.24
CA ARG A 27 -6.08 6.58 -8.41
C ARG A 27 -5.49 5.32 -9.05
N ARG A 28 -4.19 5.32 -9.33
CA ARG A 28 -3.47 4.17 -9.90
C ARG A 28 -3.46 2.97 -8.97
N HIS A 29 -3.18 3.20 -7.68
CA HIS A 29 -3.25 2.12 -6.70
C HIS A 29 -4.64 1.44 -6.69
N LYS A 30 -5.71 2.24 -6.79
CA LYS A 30 -7.07 1.71 -6.85
C LYS A 30 -7.35 0.92 -8.13
N SER A 31 -6.82 1.32 -9.29
CA SER A 31 -7.02 0.59 -10.54
C SER A 31 -6.32 -0.76 -10.57
N HIS A 32 -5.20 -0.92 -9.84
CA HIS A 32 -4.47 -2.20 -9.76
C HIS A 32 -5.08 -3.23 -8.80
N ARG A 33 -5.96 -2.80 -7.88
CA ARG A 33 -6.58 -3.73 -6.93
C ARG A 33 -7.94 -4.18 -7.42
N TRP A 34 -8.13 -5.49 -7.50
CA TRP A 34 -9.44 -6.06 -7.75
C TRP A 34 -10.41 -5.67 -6.62
N CYS A 35 -11.69 -5.44 -6.96
CA CYS A 35 -12.70 -4.97 -6.01
C CYS A 35 -12.72 -5.82 -4.72
N PHE A 36 -12.67 -7.15 -4.82
CA PHE A 36 -12.63 -8.02 -3.64
C PHE A 36 -11.40 -7.81 -2.76
N GLN A 37 -10.22 -7.61 -3.35
CA GLN A 37 -9.01 -7.31 -2.58
C GLN A 37 -9.11 -5.94 -1.90
N TYR A 38 -9.78 -4.96 -2.51
CA TYR A 38 -9.96 -3.65 -1.88
C TYR A 38 -10.89 -3.73 -0.67
N TRP A 39 -12.00 -4.46 -0.79
CA TRP A 39 -13.01 -4.59 0.26
C TRP A 39 -12.61 -5.54 1.37
N PHE A 40 -11.98 -6.68 1.06
CA PHE A 40 -11.73 -7.74 2.05
C PHE A 40 -10.28 -7.80 2.57
N SER A 41 -9.36 -6.98 2.03
CA SER A 41 -7.97 -7.00 2.50
C SER A 41 -7.81 -6.27 3.84
N PRO A 42 -7.35 -6.97 4.90
CA PRO A 42 -6.98 -6.31 6.15
C PRO A 42 -5.70 -5.46 6.02
N TYR A 43 -4.92 -5.69 4.95
CA TYR A 43 -3.75 -4.91 4.60
C TYR A 43 -4.16 -3.67 3.80
N ARG A 44 -3.87 -2.49 4.36
CA ARG A 44 -4.25 -1.20 3.79
C ARG A 44 -3.01 -0.48 3.27
N PHE A 45 -3.15 0.18 2.13
CA PHE A 45 -2.07 0.96 1.51
C PHE A 45 -1.62 2.07 2.44
N ARG A 46 -0.42 1.83 2.99
CA ARG A 46 0.37 2.55 3.98
C ARG A 46 1.06 3.82 3.56
N TYR A 47 1.97 3.56 2.64
CA TYR A 47 3.16 4.32 2.35
C TYR A 47 3.75 3.73 1.07
N CYS A 48 4.75 4.37 0.51
CA CYS A 48 5.56 3.77 -0.55
C CYS A 48 6.98 3.51 -0.07
N ARG A 49 7.54 2.37 -0.50
CA ARG A 49 8.96 2.06 -0.36
C ARG A 49 9.70 2.60 -1.56
N PHE A 50 10.87 3.18 -1.36
CA PHE A 50 11.75 3.57 -2.44
C PHE A 50 12.60 2.38 -2.82
N VAL A 51 12.47 1.91 -4.06
CA VAL A 51 13.07 0.64 -4.47
C VAL A 51 13.74 0.75 -5.83
N GLN A 52 14.70 -0.15 -6.03
CA GLN A 52 15.25 -0.45 -7.33
C GLN A 52 14.42 -1.55 -8.00
N PHE A 53 14.07 -1.29 -9.25
CA PHE A 53 13.46 -2.22 -10.17
C PHE A 53 14.52 -2.67 -11.19
N GLU A 54 14.54 -3.96 -11.48
CA GLU A 54 15.41 -4.57 -12.48
C GLU A 54 14.58 -5.41 -13.45
N GLU A 55 14.87 -5.27 -14.75
CA GLU A 55 14.31 -6.11 -15.79
C GLU A 55 15.08 -7.44 -15.87
N ILE A 56 14.42 -8.54 -15.53
CA ILE A 56 15.04 -9.87 -15.51
C ILE A 56 14.91 -10.56 -16.87
N LEU A 57 13.71 -10.57 -17.46
CA LEU A 57 13.41 -11.31 -18.69
C LEU A 57 12.27 -10.62 -19.44
N ASN A 58 12.43 -10.32 -20.74
CA ASN A 58 11.41 -9.79 -21.67
C ASN A 58 10.12 -9.28 -20.98
N GLU A 59 10.14 -8.03 -20.53
CA GLU A 59 9.01 -7.31 -19.90
C GLU A 59 8.70 -7.64 -18.43
N HIS A 60 9.33 -8.66 -17.83
CA HIS A 60 9.20 -8.92 -16.40
C HIS A 60 10.15 -8.06 -15.59
N VAL A 61 9.56 -7.22 -14.76
CA VAL A 61 10.27 -6.38 -13.81
C VAL A 61 10.17 -6.99 -12.41
N SER A 62 11.30 -7.04 -11.72
CA SER A 62 11.37 -7.41 -10.30
C SER A 62 11.81 -6.24 -9.44
N CYS A 63 11.26 -6.17 -8.23
CA CYS A 63 11.75 -5.28 -7.18
C CYS A 63 12.95 -5.96 -6.51
N VAL A 64 14.14 -5.38 -6.68
CA VAL A 64 15.39 -5.89 -6.10
C VAL A 64 15.44 -5.62 -4.60
N GLY A 65 14.97 -4.44 -4.19
CA GLY A 65 14.97 -4.02 -2.80
C GLY A 65 15.04 -2.52 -2.64
N GLU A 66 15.11 -2.08 -1.38
CA GLU A 66 15.28 -0.67 -1.04
C GLU A 66 16.66 -0.19 -1.43
N ALA A 67 16.71 0.83 -2.29
CA ALA A 67 17.95 1.39 -2.80
C ALA A 67 17.75 2.83 -3.28
N LEU A 68 18.85 3.59 -3.28
CA LEU A 68 18.91 4.94 -3.80
C LEU A 68 19.75 4.97 -5.09
N PRO A 69 19.39 5.78 -6.10
CA PRO A 69 20.14 5.90 -7.34
C PRO A 69 21.64 6.14 -7.12
N ASP A 70 21.97 7.00 -6.15
CA ASP A 70 23.32 7.43 -5.84
C ASP A 70 24.24 6.29 -5.35
N HIS A 71 23.68 5.24 -4.73
CA HIS A 71 24.45 4.05 -4.32
C HIS A 71 24.87 3.15 -5.49
N HIS A 72 24.26 3.33 -6.66
CA HIS A 72 24.48 2.49 -7.84
C HIS A 72 25.05 3.28 -9.03
N GLY A 73 25.54 4.51 -8.79
CA GLY A 73 26.17 5.34 -9.83
C GLY A 73 25.20 6.11 -10.73
N TYR A 74 23.91 6.17 -10.41
CA TYR A 74 22.87 6.89 -11.16
C TYR A 74 22.63 8.32 -10.65
N THR A 75 23.67 8.94 -10.08
CA THR A 75 23.59 10.26 -9.40
C THR A 75 23.09 11.37 -10.33
N THR A 76 23.49 11.33 -11.61
CA THR A 76 23.13 12.35 -12.61
C THR A 76 21.74 12.15 -13.21
N ASP A 77 21.26 10.90 -13.21
CA ASP A 77 20.08 10.47 -13.97
C ASP A 77 18.77 10.75 -13.23
N TYR A 78 18.86 10.86 -11.91
CA TYR A 78 17.73 11.13 -11.02
C TYR A 78 17.87 12.47 -10.31
N GLU A 79 16.75 13.10 -10.03
CA GLU A 79 16.62 14.32 -9.24
C GLU A 79 15.78 14.03 -8.00
N TYR A 80 16.36 14.28 -6.81
CA TYR A 80 15.69 14.21 -5.52
C TYR A 80 16.56 14.84 -4.42
N ASP A 81 15.93 15.15 -3.28
CA ASP A 81 16.53 15.67 -2.05
C ASP A 81 15.76 15.13 -0.83
N PRO A 82 16.39 14.72 0.29
CA PRO A 82 17.82 14.71 0.57
C PRO A 82 18.58 13.63 -0.21
N ARG A 83 19.83 13.92 -0.57
CA ARG A 83 20.80 12.94 -1.12
C ARG A 83 21.74 12.39 -0.05
N PRO A 84 22.35 11.20 -0.25
CA PRO A 84 23.42 10.73 0.61
C PRO A 84 24.56 11.77 0.70
N PRO A 85 25.21 11.93 1.86
CA PRO A 85 25.10 11.12 3.09
C PRO A 85 23.94 11.53 4.02
N THR A 86 23.22 12.61 3.72
CA THR A 86 22.14 13.15 4.57
C THR A 86 20.85 12.35 4.45
N ALA A 87 20.62 11.72 3.31
CA ALA A 87 19.46 10.88 3.06
C ALA A 87 19.38 9.69 4.02
N LYS A 88 18.22 9.51 4.64
CA LYS A 88 17.88 8.30 5.39
C LYS A 88 16.76 7.57 4.67
N MET A 89 16.88 6.25 4.56
CA MET A 89 15.79 5.43 4.05
C MET A 89 14.80 5.08 5.17
N PRO A 90 13.47 5.16 4.92
CA PRO A 90 12.83 5.67 3.71
C PRO A 90 12.88 7.22 3.62
N LEU A 91 12.96 7.77 2.39
CA LEU A 91 13.09 9.23 2.14
C LEU A 91 11.91 10.07 2.64
N ILE A 92 10.76 9.42 2.82
CA ILE A 92 9.58 9.98 3.47
C ILE A 92 9.19 8.99 4.57
N ASP A 93 9.09 9.49 5.80
CA ASP A 93 8.65 8.69 6.93
C ASP A 93 7.29 8.02 6.64
N PRO A 94 7.12 6.71 6.92
CA PRO A 94 5.89 5.99 6.62
C PRO A 94 4.65 6.58 7.30
N THR A 95 4.80 7.14 8.50
CA THR A 95 3.70 7.77 9.24
C THR A 95 3.28 9.04 8.53
N HIS A 96 4.24 9.90 8.15
CA HIS A 96 3.98 11.10 7.35
C HIS A 96 3.33 10.77 6.00
N PHE A 97 3.87 9.78 5.28
CA PHE A 97 3.31 9.33 4.01
C PHE A 97 1.87 8.85 4.18
N SER A 98 1.56 8.14 5.27
CA SER A 98 0.20 7.66 5.55
C SER A 98 -0.79 8.79 5.80
N VAL A 99 -0.34 9.93 6.34
CA VAL A 99 -1.17 11.14 6.52
C VAL A 99 -1.47 11.76 5.16
N LEU A 100 -0.48 11.85 4.27
CA LEU A 100 -0.64 12.37 2.91
C LEU A 100 -1.59 11.49 2.08
N LEU A 101 -1.45 10.17 2.15
CA LEU A 101 -2.36 9.24 1.48
C LEU A 101 -3.81 9.31 2.00
N ARG A 102 -4.01 9.68 3.27
CA ARG A 102 -5.36 9.86 3.86
C ARG A 102 -5.91 11.27 3.64
N ALA A 103 -5.12 12.20 3.12
CA ALA A 103 -5.60 13.53 2.82
C ALA A 103 -6.71 13.48 1.76
N CYS A 104 -7.65 14.39 1.92
CA CYS A 104 -8.79 14.56 1.04
C CYS A 104 -8.32 15.08 -0.33
N ASN A 105 -9.03 14.65 -1.36
CA ASN A 105 -8.88 15.26 -2.69
C ASN A 105 -9.34 16.72 -2.65
N PRO A 106 -8.99 17.54 -3.66
CA PRO A 106 -9.42 18.93 -3.73
C PRO A 106 -10.93 19.11 -3.55
N VAL A 107 -11.72 18.20 -4.12
CA VAL A 107 -13.17 18.09 -3.89
C VAL A 107 -13.43 17.00 -2.85
N CYS A 108 -13.83 17.40 -1.64
CA CYS A 108 -14.21 16.46 -0.59
C CYS A 108 -15.73 16.33 -0.47
N TYR A 109 -16.28 15.25 -1.01
CA TYR A 109 -17.71 14.94 -0.88
C TYR A 109 -18.15 14.63 0.55
N TRP A 110 -17.23 14.31 1.46
CA TRP A 110 -17.53 13.96 2.86
C TRP A 110 -17.46 15.18 3.80
N SER A 111 -17.24 16.38 3.24
CA SER A 111 -17.12 17.63 3.97
C SER A 111 -18.40 18.05 4.70
N PHE A 112 -19.57 17.58 4.27
CA PHE A 112 -20.85 17.84 4.93
C PHE A 112 -21.04 17.03 6.22
N LEU A 113 -20.23 15.98 6.44
CA LEU A 113 -20.37 15.14 7.62
C LEU A 113 -19.80 15.82 8.86
N PRO A 114 -20.31 15.50 10.06
CA PRO A 114 -19.77 16.02 11.31
C PRO A 114 -18.29 15.71 11.51
N VAL A 115 -17.57 16.60 12.20
CA VAL A 115 -16.10 16.53 12.40
C VAL A 115 -15.63 15.23 13.06
N TYR A 116 -16.47 14.62 13.91
CA TYR A 116 -16.16 13.34 14.56
C TYR A 116 -16.21 12.15 13.59
N VAL A 117 -16.93 12.27 12.46
CA VAL A 117 -16.96 11.26 11.38
C VAL A 117 -15.89 11.58 10.34
N HIS A 118 -15.75 12.85 9.98
CA HIS A 118 -14.85 13.29 8.94
C HIS A 118 -14.16 14.60 9.28
N LYS A 119 -12.84 14.54 9.45
CA LYS A 119 -12.00 15.74 9.54
C LYS A 119 -11.26 15.93 8.23
N CYS A 120 -11.73 16.88 7.42
CA CYS A 120 -11.10 17.19 6.15
C CYS A 120 -9.65 17.65 6.35
N ARG A 121 -8.73 17.12 5.56
CA ARG A 121 -7.32 17.50 5.56
C ARG A 121 -6.86 17.62 4.12
N HIS A 122 -6.31 18.77 3.75
CA HIS A 122 -5.78 19.00 2.41
C HIS A 122 -4.25 19.03 2.45
N ILE A 123 -3.64 18.57 1.37
CA ILE A 123 -2.20 18.71 1.15
C ILE A 123 -1.95 20.13 0.63
N PRO A 124 -1.01 20.90 1.20
CA PRO A 124 -0.61 22.18 0.63
C PRO A 124 -0.20 22.05 -0.83
N ALA A 125 -0.41 23.09 -1.64
CA ALA A 125 0.01 23.10 -3.04
C ALA A 125 1.51 23.38 -3.19
N ASP A 126 2.34 22.58 -2.51
CA ASP A 126 3.79 22.61 -2.60
C ASP A 126 4.34 21.34 -3.29
N ARG A 127 5.67 21.21 -3.34
CA ARG A 127 6.39 20.07 -3.94
C ARG A 127 7.29 19.36 -2.94
N ARG A 128 7.07 19.59 -1.64
CA ARG A 128 8.02 19.24 -0.58
C ARG A 128 8.24 17.73 -0.50
N PHE A 129 7.18 16.95 -0.67
CA PHE A 129 7.26 15.50 -0.59
C PHE A 129 7.62 14.89 -1.95
N LEU A 130 7.18 15.49 -3.05
CA LEU A 130 7.56 15.05 -4.38
C LEU A 130 9.07 15.16 -4.61
N THR A 131 9.74 16.19 -4.11
CA THR A 131 11.22 16.32 -4.22
C THR A 131 11.97 15.22 -3.49
N HIS A 132 11.37 14.55 -2.51
CA HIS A 132 11.97 13.40 -1.85
C HIS A 132 11.87 12.11 -2.68
N ILE A 133 11.12 12.11 -3.78
CA ILE A 133 10.96 10.95 -4.64
C ILE A 133 11.96 11.04 -5.79
N PRO A 134 12.80 10.00 -6.02
CA PRO A 134 13.69 9.93 -7.17
C PRO A 134 12.93 10.11 -8.49
N GLN A 135 13.15 11.25 -9.16
CA GLN A 135 12.55 11.59 -10.45
C GLN A 135 13.61 11.44 -11.56
N LYS A 136 13.36 10.59 -12.56
CA LYS A 136 14.29 10.42 -13.68
C LYS A 136 14.24 11.67 -14.58
N LYS A 137 15.40 12.26 -14.92
CA LYS A 137 15.50 13.50 -15.71
C LYS A 137 15.23 13.30 -17.22
N GLY A 138 15.34 12.08 -17.72
CA GLY A 138 15.08 11.72 -19.11
C GLY A 138 13.85 10.82 -19.26
N MET A 139 13.37 10.65 -20.50
CA MET A 139 12.29 9.70 -20.78
C MET A 139 12.72 8.28 -20.39
N TYR A 140 11.91 7.64 -19.57
CA TYR A 140 12.00 6.20 -19.38
C TYR A 140 11.41 5.54 -20.62
N ASN A 141 12.26 5.15 -21.58
CA ASN A 141 11.83 4.47 -22.80
C ASN A 141 11.40 3.02 -22.50
N ALA A 142 10.18 2.87 -21.99
CA ALA A 142 9.48 1.60 -21.99
C ALA A 142 9.20 1.08 -23.42
N SER A 143 9.31 1.93 -24.46
CA SER A 143 8.97 1.61 -25.85
C SER A 143 10.16 1.27 -26.75
N SER A 144 11.41 1.38 -26.28
CA SER A 144 12.58 0.81 -27.01
C SER A 144 12.59 -0.74 -27.01
N ARG A 145 11.55 -1.37 -26.43
CA ARG A 145 11.37 -2.81 -26.23
C ARG A 145 11.19 -3.65 -27.50
N VAL A 146 10.96 -3.06 -28.68
CA VAL A 146 10.54 -3.86 -29.85
C VAL A 146 11.69 -4.23 -30.82
N HIS A 147 12.75 -3.43 -30.99
CA HIS A 147 13.72 -3.70 -32.09
C HIS A 147 15.20 -3.33 -31.86
N ALA A 148 15.76 -3.46 -30.65
CA ALA A 148 17.22 -3.39 -30.52
C ALA A 148 17.76 -4.24 -29.36
N PRO A 149 18.78 -5.11 -29.60
CA PRO A 149 19.58 -5.67 -28.53
C PRO A 149 20.46 -4.53 -27.97
N SER A 150 19.92 -3.77 -27.02
CA SER A 150 20.66 -2.73 -26.31
C SER A 150 21.69 -3.38 -25.39
N PHE A 151 22.97 -3.31 -25.77
CA PHE A 151 24.13 -3.73 -24.96
C PHE A 151 24.42 -2.82 -23.75
N ASN A 152 23.60 -1.78 -23.50
CA ASN A 152 23.73 -0.91 -22.32
C ASN A 152 22.87 -1.40 -21.16
N TYR A 153 23.53 -2.03 -20.17
CA TYR A 153 22.94 -2.49 -18.90
C TYR A 153 22.22 -1.37 -18.12
N THR A 154 22.63 -0.12 -18.31
CA THR A 154 22.08 1.06 -17.63
C THR A 154 20.60 1.33 -17.90
N ASN A 155 20.04 0.82 -19.00
CA ASN A 155 18.63 0.99 -19.35
C ASN A 155 17.68 -0.07 -18.74
N ARG A 156 18.21 -1.07 -18.03
CA ARG A 156 17.41 -2.16 -17.41
C ARG A 156 17.04 -1.93 -15.96
N VAL A 157 17.54 -0.83 -15.38
CA VAL A 157 17.33 -0.48 -13.97
C VAL A 157 16.51 0.80 -13.89
N ALA A 158 15.53 0.80 -12.99
CA ALA A 158 14.74 1.98 -12.66
C ALA A 158 14.58 2.12 -11.15
N PHE A 159 14.68 3.33 -10.65
CA PHE A 159 14.35 3.66 -9.25
C PHE A 159 12.97 4.30 -9.19
N GLY A 160 12.18 3.93 -8.20
CA GLY A 160 10.83 4.44 -8.04
C GLY A 160 10.18 4.05 -6.72
N VAL A 161 8.85 3.97 -6.73
CA VAL A 161 8.05 3.69 -5.54
C VAL A 161 7.28 2.38 -5.66
N GLU A 162 7.32 1.57 -4.61
CA GLU A 162 6.52 0.35 -4.45
C GLU A 162 5.47 0.56 -3.35
N ALA A 163 4.24 0.08 -3.55
CA ALA A 163 3.18 0.21 -2.55
C ALA A 163 3.47 -0.65 -1.30
N GLY A 164 3.63 0.01 -0.15
CA GLY A 164 3.73 -0.62 1.17
C GLY A 164 2.38 -0.72 1.87
N TYR A 165 2.19 -1.76 2.67
CA TYR A 165 0.93 -2.03 3.36
C TYR A 165 1.14 -2.22 4.86
N PHE A 166 0.20 -1.70 5.65
CA PHE A 166 0.12 -2.02 7.07
C PHE A 166 -1.17 -2.79 7.41
N PRO A 167 -1.11 -3.73 8.37
CA PRO A 167 -2.30 -4.35 8.91
C PRO A 167 -3.20 -3.29 9.55
N SER A 168 -4.50 -3.36 9.27
CA SER A 168 -5.49 -2.49 9.91
C SER A 168 -6.14 -3.22 11.07
N LEU A 169 -5.73 -2.89 12.30
CA LEU A 169 -6.29 -3.47 13.53
C LEU A 169 -7.82 -3.35 13.57
N ALA A 170 -8.36 -2.18 13.22
CA ALA A 170 -9.81 -1.97 13.16
C ALA A 170 -10.51 -2.92 12.18
N PHE A 171 -9.86 -3.29 11.08
CA PHE A 171 -10.43 -4.18 10.08
C PHE A 171 -10.42 -5.64 10.57
N PHE A 172 -9.33 -6.05 11.23
CA PHE A 172 -9.30 -7.31 11.94
C PHE A 172 -10.41 -7.36 12.99
N LEU A 173 -10.53 -6.37 13.87
CA LEU A 173 -11.58 -6.34 14.89
C LEU A 173 -12.99 -6.42 14.29
N ALA A 174 -13.26 -5.71 13.19
CA ALA A 174 -14.55 -5.80 12.49
C ALA A 174 -14.86 -7.23 12.01
N TYR A 175 -13.88 -7.94 11.45
CA TYR A 175 -14.05 -9.35 11.07
C TYR A 175 -14.34 -10.25 12.27
N HIS A 176 -13.63 -10.03 13.38
CA HIS A 176 -13.84 -10.80 14.60
C HIS A 176 -15.25 -10.60 15.14
N VAL A 177 -15.72 -9.35 15.17
CA VAL A 177 -17.10 -9.03 15.56
C VAL A 177 -18.10 -9.71 14.63
N PHE A 178 -17.90 -9.62 13.31
CA PHE A 178 -18.78 -10.27 12.33
C PHE A 178 -18.87 -11.79 12.54
N LEU A 179 -17.75 -12.46 12.75
CA LEU A 179 -17.71 -13.91 13.01
C LEU A 179 -18.38 -14.27 14.35
N ILE A 180 -18.14 -13.49 15.41
CA ILE A 180 -18.78 -13.73 16.70
C ILE A 180 -20.30 -13.56 16.58
N LEU A 181 -20.76 -12.50 15.91
CA LEU A 181 -22.17 -12.26 15.67
C LEU A 181 -22.82 -13.39 14.86
N SER A 182 -22.13 -13.98 13.87
CA SER A 182 -22.68 -15.11 13.12
C SER A 182 -22.80 -16.36 13.99
N GLY A 183 -21.81 -16.64 14.84
CA GLY A 183 -21.85 -17.72 15.83
C GLY A 183 -23.00 -17.56 16.83
N PHE A 184 -23.19 -16.35 17.37
CA PHE A 184 -24.34 -16.05 18.24
C PHE A 184 -25.68 -16.17 17.50
N SER A 185 -25.75 -15.71 16.25
CA SER A 185 -26.97 -15.81 15.44
C SER A 185 -27.37 -17.28 15.23
N PHE A 186 -26.38 -18.15 14.94
CA PHE A 186 -26.61 -19.59 14.86
C PHE A 186 -27.08 -20.16 16.18
N TRP A 187 -26.42 -19.82 17.29
CA TRP A 187 -26.78 -20.32 18.61
C TRP A 187 -28.21 -19.95 18.99
N ILE A 188 -28.62 -18.68 18.83
CA ILE A 188 -29.99 -18.22 19.08
C ILE A 188 -30.99 -18.96 18.18
N TYR A 189 -30.67 -19.08 16.88
CA TYR A 189 -31.50 -19.81 15.93
C TYR A 189 -31.68 -21.26 16.35
N TRP A 190 -30.62 -21.95 16.74
CA TRP A 190 -30.67 -23.35 17.15
C TRP A 190 -31.50 -23.55 18.42
N MET A 191 -31.25 -22.74 19.45
CA MET A 191 -31.96 -22.82 20.73
C MET A 191 -33.47 -22.57 20.60
N LYS A 192 -33.90 -21.83 19.58
CA LYS A 192 -35.32 -21.63 19.27
C LYS A 192 -36.03 -22.92 18.85
N TYR A 193 -35.34 -23.81 18.13
CA TYR A 193 -35.92 -25.06 17.59
C TYR A 193 -35.52 -26.30 18.39
N HIS A 194 -34.40 -26.24 19.11
CA HIS A 194 -33.82 -27.33 19.89
C HIS A 194 -33.37 -26.84 21.28
N PRO A 195 -34.31 -26.46 22.17
CA PRO A 195 -33.99 -25.80 23.44
C PRO A 195 -33.19 -26.66 24.43
N GLU A 196 -33.29 -27.99 24.33
CA GLU A 196 -32.57 -28.93 25.19
C GLU A 196 -31.15 -29.26 24.66
N ASP A 197 -30.80 -28.82 23.45
CA ASP A 197 -29.53 -29.16 22.80
C ASP A 197 -28.51 -28.01 22.86
N LEU A 198 -28.15 -27.66 24.09
CA LEU A 198 -27.14 -26.63 24.38
C LEU A 198 -25.76 -26.98 23.82
N GLN A 199 -25.42 -28.28 23.78
CA GLN A 199 -24.11 -28.74 23.37
C GLN A 199 -23.88 -28.45 21.88
N ASN A 200 -24.75 -28.93 20.98
CA ASN A 200 -24.57 -28.71 19.55
C ASN A 200 -24.75 -27.25 19.17
N ALA A 201 -25.66 -26.53 19.84
CA ALA A 201 -25.85 -25.09 19.64
C ALA A 201 -24.53 -24.31 19.83
N SER A 202 -23.73 -24.73 20.82
CA SER A 202 -22.51 -24.00 21.22
C SER A 202 -21.29 -24.28 20.35
N VAL A 203 -21.28 -25.38 19.60
CA VAL A 203 -20.10 -25.84 18.82
C VAL A 203 -19.58 -24.75 17.87
N PRO A 204 -20.40 -24.10 17.02
CA PRO A 204 -19.88 -23.08 16.10
C PRO A 204 -19.31 -21.86 16.81
N LEU A 205 -19.95 -21.41 17.89
CA LEU A 205 -19.50 -20.25 18.66
C LEU A 205 -18.13 -20.52 19.30
N PHE A 206 -17.97 -21.65 19.98
CA PHE A 206 -16.68 -22.01 20.60
C PHE A 206 -15.61 -22.27 19.54
N THR A 207 -15.95 -22.87 18.40
CA THR A 207 -15.01 -23.05 17.29
C THR A 207 -14.50 -21.70 16.78
N ILE A 208 -15.39 -20.73 16.58
CA ILE A 208 -15.02 -19.37 16.16
C ILE A 208 -14.11 -18.70 17.20
N ILE A 209 -14.46 -18.76 18.48
CA ILE A 209 -13.64 -18.18 19.57
C ILE A 209 -12.24 -18.82 19.60
N MET A 210 -12.15 -20.14 19.45
CA MET A 210 -10.88 -20.88 19.43
C MET A 210 -10.02 -20.50 18.21
N LEU A 211 -10.62 -20.36 17.02
CA LEU A 211 -9.91 -19.94 15.81
C LEU A 211 -9.40 -18.50 15.93
N ILE A 212 -10.20 -17.60 16.53
CA ILE A 212 -9.79 -16.23 16.85
C ILE A 212 -8.60 -16.24 17.83
N GLY A 213 -8.69 -17.00 18.92
CA GLY A 213 -7.61 -17.11 19.89
C GLY A 213 -6.32 -17.64 19.25
N THR A 214 -6.44 -18.66 18.40
CA THR A 214 -5.32 -19.24 17.64
C THR A 214 -4.71 -18.23 16.68
N PHE A 215 -5.55 -17.49 15.94
CA PHE A 215 -5.09 -16.42 15.03
C PHE A 215 -4.23 -15.41 15.79
N TRP A 216 -4.69 -14.89 16.93
CA TRP A 216 -3.92 -13.92 17.72
C TRP A 216 -2.68 -14.54 18.37
N GLY A 217 -2.73 -15.81 18.79
CA GLY A 217 -1.55 -16.52 19.31
C GLY A 217 -0.42 -16.64 18.28
N LEU A 218 -0.77 -16.90 17.01
CA LEU A 218 0.20 -17.02 15.92
C LEU A 218 0.64 -15.66 15.36
N PHE A 219 -0.31 -14.76 15.17
CA PHE A 219 -0.10 -13.49 14.47
C PHE A 219 0.38 -12.37 15.40
N GLY A 220 -0.15 -12.30 16.62
CA GLY A 220 0.27 -11.33 17.65
C GLY A 220 1.75 -11.46 18.00
N LYS A 221 2.29 -12.69 18.02
CA LYS A 221 3.72 -12.93 18.23
C LYS A 221 4.60 -12.31 17.14
N ARG A 222 4.13 -12.23 15.90
CA ARG A 222 4.89 -11.63 14.78
C ARG A 222 4.86 -10.10 14.79
N ILE A 223 3.77 -9.49 15.27
CA ILE A 223 3.65 -8.02 15.37
C ILE A 223 4.58 -7.44 16.46
N SER A 224 4.89 -8.20 17.51
CA SER A 224 5.79 -7.76 18.59
C SER A 224 7.28 -7.73 18.22
N ILE A 225 7.66 -8.29 17.06
CA ILE A 225 9.06 -8.51 16.66
C ILE A 225 9.50 -7.57 15.51
N SER A 226 8.56 -6.80 14.92
CA SER A 226 8.82 -5.78 13.89
C SER A 226 8.73 -4.37 14.46
#